data_AF-A0A165KDN6-F1
#
_entry.id   AF-A0A165KDN6-F1
#
_cell.length_a   1.000
_cell.length_b   1.000
_cell.length_c   1.000
_cell.angle_alpha   90.00
_cell.angle_beta   90.00
_cell.angle_gamma   90.00
#
_symmetry.space_group_name_H-M   'P 1'
#
loop_
_entity.id
_entity.type
_entity.pdbx_description
1 polymer ?
#
loop_
_entity_poly.entity_id
_entity_poly.type
_entity_poly.pdbx_seq_one_letter_code
_entity_poly.pdbx_strand_id
1 'polypeptide(L)'
;MSFQNLYYQRVVATPRPCAVCLRPTTIVLSTMGNVDFIYTCERHLTDPGFASKLPDAGASPVPTTPKPPVDEELVKKVAEEWEEKQRRKKEKEEKDKKDKEVDKKDEKDKRKDKKESAPKSPPLPVTPSAPATPTHNRYVLHRSLFASRQLEHRKRRQLKEAREIAPRLPGVP
;
A
#
# COMPACT_ATOMS: atom_id res chain seq x y z
N MET A 1 11.20 7.87 14.23
CA MET A 1 11.10 8.86 13.14
C MET A 1 10.00 8.45 12.18
N SER A 2 9.53 9.32 11.29
CA SER A 2 8.84 8.89 10.07
C SER A 2 9.88 8.33 9.07
N PHE A 3 9.51 7.27 8.37
CA PHE A 3 10.28 6.67 7.28
C PHE A 3 9.38 6.55 6.04
N GLN A 4 9.95 6.27 4.87
CA GLN A 4 9.21 6.15 3.62
C GLN A 4 8.61 4.75 3.43
N ASN A 5 7.50 4.64 2.69
CA ASN A 5 6.86 3.36 2.35
C ASN A 5 7.56 2.67 1.15
N LEU A 6 8.87 2.47 1.27
CA LEU A 6 9.70 1.84 0.25
C LEU A 6 10.50 0.71 0.90
N TYR A 7 10.20 -0.52 0.49
CA TYR A 7 10.83 -1.74 0.99
C TYR A 7 11.53 -2.49 -0.13
N TYR A 8 12.64 -3.13 0.20
CA TYR A 8 13.48 -3.90 -0.70
C TYR A 8 13.43 -5.36 -0.28
N GLN A 9 13.14 -6.25 -1.22
CA GLN A 9 13.15 -7.69 -0.96
C GLN A 9 14.57 -8.20 -0.77
N ARG A 10 14.82 -8.85 0.36
CA ARG A 10 16.06 -9.55 0.69
C ARG A 10 15.75 -10.98 1.11
N VAL A 11 16.73 -11.86 0.98
CA VAL A 11 16.68 -13.24 1.47
C VAL A 11 17.61 -13.35 2.68
N VAL A 12 17.17 -14.07 3.71
CA VAL A 12 17.87 -14.26 4.99
C VAL A 12 18.07 -15.75 5.22
N ALA A 13 19.27 -16.14 5.66
CA ALA A 13 19.66 -17.55 5.82
C ALA A 13 18.87 -18.29 6.91
N THR A 14 18.44 -17.59 7.97
CA THR A 14 17.61 -18.19 9.04
C THR A 14 16.12 -17.94 8.77
N PRO A 15 15.28 -18.98 8.72
CA PRO A 15 13.84 -18.80 8.55
C PRO A 15 13.21 -18.19 9.82
N ARG A 16 12.22 -17.32 9.63
CA ARG A 16 11.46 -16.65 10.71
C ARG A 16 9.97 -16.65 10.39
N PRO A 17 9.07 -16.52 11.40
CA PRO A 17 7.64 -16.53 11.15
C PRO A 17 7.19 -15.32 10.31
N CYS A 18 6.43 -15.57 9.25
CA CYS A 18 5.79 -14.54 8.44
C CYS A 18 4.81 -13.70 9.27
N ALA A 19 4.85 -12.38 9.15
CA ALA A 19 4.02 -11.45 9.92
C ALA A 19 2.49 -11.60 9.72
N VAL A 20 2.04 -12.32 8.68
CA VAL A 20 0.61 -12.53 8.36
C VAL A 20 0.11 -13.93 8.76
N CYS A 21 0.92 -14.97 8.60
CA CYS A 21 0.48 -16.37 8.80
C CYS A 21 1.42 -17.23 9.64
N LEU A 22 2.45 -16.65 10.24
CA LEU A 22 3.45 -17.26 11.13
C LEU A 22 4.24 -18.46 10.57
N ARG A 23 3.98 -18.90 9.34
CA ARG A 23 4.78 -19.92 8.63
C ARG A 23 6.24 -19.45 8.53
N PRO A 24 7.23 -20.37 8.61
CA PRO A 24 8.64 -20.02 8.46
C PRO A 24 8.94 -19.52 7.04
N THR A 25 9.65 -18.39 6.92
CA THR A 25 10.09 -17.82 5.65
C THR A 25 11.49 -17.22 5.74
N THR A 26 12.18 -17.19 4.61
CA THR A 26 13.50 -16.56 4.43
C THR A 26 13.41 -15.17 3.78
N ILE A 27 12.22 -14.75 3.33
CA ILE A 27 12.02 -13.47 2.62
C ILE A 27 11.74 -12.35 3.64
N VAL A 28 12.47 -11.25 3.47
CA VAL A 28 12.32 -10.02 4.25
C VAL A 28 12.10 -8.83 3.32
N LEU A 29 11.09 -8.02 3.64
CA LEU A 29 10.96 -6.66 3.13
C LEU A 29 11.65 -5.70 4.10
N SER A 30 12.65 -4.95 3.63
CA SER A 30 13.46 -4.01 4.46
C SER A 30 13.44 -2.59 3.88
N THR A 31 13.21 -1.58 4.72
CA THR A 31 13.41 -0.17 4.32
C THR A 31 14.91 0.14 4.16
N MET A 32 15.26 1.21 3.41
CA MET A 32 16.61 1.78 3.44
C MET A 32 17.04 2.09 4.90
N GLY A 33 18.32 1.87 5.21
CA GLY A 33 18.85 2.04 6.57
C GLY A 33 18.36 1.00 7.59
N ASN A 34 17.62 -0.04 7.17
CA ASN A 34 17.11 -1.13 8.01
C ASN A 34 16.21 -0.67 9.17
N VAL A 35 15.61 0.53 9.07
CA VAL A 35 14.76 1.14 10.12
C VAL A 35 13.54 0.26 10.40
N ASP A 36 12.94 -0.31 9.37
CA ASP A 36 11.86 -1.29 9.46
C ASP A 36 12.15 -2.53 8.61
N PHE A 37 11.74 -3.70 9.11
CA PHE A 37 11.82 -4.98 8.41
C PHE A 37 10.63 -5.88 8.74
N ILE A 38 10.08 -6.55 7.73
CA ILE A 38 8.92 -7.46 7.84
C ILE A 38 9.26 -8.79 7.17
N TYR A 39 9.05 -9.90 7.89
CA TYR A 39 9.15 -11.26 7.33
C TYR A 39 7.86 -11.62 6.59
N THR A 40 7.98 -12.05 5.35
CA THR A 40 6.84 -12.32 4.45
C THR A 40 6.99 -13.68 3.77
N CYS A 41 5.90 -14.29 3.33
CA CYS A 41 5.93 -15.40 2.38
C CYS A 41 5.46 -14.92 1.01
N GLU A 42 5.87 -15.62 -0.04
CA GLU A 42 5.49 -15.33 -1.43
C GLU A 42 3.97 -15.21 -1.59
N ARG A 43 3.20 -16.08 -0.94
CA ARG A 43 1.72 -16.07 -0.95
C ARG A 43 1.08 -14.78 -0.43
N HIS A 44 1.74 -14.05 0.47
CA HIS A 44 1.29 -12.71 0.91
C HIS A 44 2.03 -11.58 0.19
N LEU A 45 3.17 -11.86 -0.45
CA LEU A 45 3.83 -10.92 -1.36
C LEU A 45 3.09 -10.79 -2.71
N THR A 46 2.26 -11.78 -3.06
CA THR A 46 1.30 -11.75 -4.17
C THR A 46 -0.08 -11.17 -3.79
N ASP A 47 -0.31 -10.80 -2.53
CA ASP A 47 -1.60 -10.28 -2.08
C ASP A 47 -1.66 -8.74 -2.28
N PRO A 48 -2.57 -8.22 -3.12
CA PRO A 48 -2.71 -6.77 -3.35
C PRO A 48 -3.14 -6.01 -2.09
N GLY A 49 -3.75 -6.67 -1.10
CA GLY A 49 -4.06 -6.09 0.21
C GLY A 49 -2.85 -5.97 1.14
N PHE A 50 -1.72 -6.59 0.79
CA PHE A 50 -0.50 -6.58 1.59
C PHE A 50 0.58 -5.64 1.02
N ALA A 51 1.04 -5.87 -0.22
CA ALA A 51 2.07 -5.05 -0.85
C ALA A 51 1.98 -5.06 -2.38
N SER A 52 2.19 -3.90 -3.00
CA SER A 52 2.36 -3.80 -4.46
C SER A 52 3.85 -3.81 -4.82
N LYS A 53 4.20 -4.57 -5.88
CA LYS A 53 5.54 -4.49 -6.48
C LYS A 53 5.65 -3.20 -7.28
N LEU A 54 6.68 -2.42 -7.03
CA LEU A 54 7.00 -1.20 -7.78
C LEU A 54 7.96 -1.56 -8.93
N PRO A 55 7.76 -1.06 -10.17
CA PRO A 55 8.69 -1.29 -11.26
C PRO A 55 10.06 -0.66 -10.97
N ASP A 56 11.12 -1.29 -11.44
CA ASP A 56 12.49 -0.82 -11.20
C ASP A 56 12.82 0.40 -12.06
N ALA A 57 13.11 1.52 -11.39
CA ALA A 57 13.41 2.82 -11.99
C ALA A 57 14.72 2.90 -12.80
N GLY A 58 15.32 1.76 -13.15
CA GLY A 58 16.38 1.65 -14.16
C GLY A 58 15.85 1.26 -15.56
N ALA A 59 14.61 0.78 -15.65
CA ALA A 59 13.95 0.50 -16.92
C ALA A 59 13.41 1.80 -17.53
N SER A 60 14.24 2.48 -18.31
CA SER A 60 13.75 3.46 -19.29
C SER A 60 12.72 2.78 -20.22
N PRO A 61 11.59 3.41 -20.58
CA PRO A 61 10.47 2.73 -21.23
C PRO A 61 10.74 2.44 -22.72
N VAL A 62 11.59 1.44 -23.00
CA VAL A 62 11.76 0.86 -24.34
C VAL A 62 10.49 0.07 -24.70
N PRO A 63 9.71 0.48 -25.72
CA PRO A 63 8.41 -0.11 -26.00
C PRO A 63 8.56 -1.37 -26.87
N THR A 64 8.80 -2.53 -26.24
CA THR A 64 8.97 -3.81 -26.97
C THR A 64 8.02 -4.91 -26.49
N THR A 65 6.75 -4.55 -26.33
CA THR A 65 5.60 -5.31 -26.87
C THR A 65 4.48 -4.32 -27.18
N PRO A 66 3.70 -4.52 -28.26
CA PRO A 66 2.64 -3.58 -28.61
C PRO A 66 1.54 -3.62 -27.55
N LYS A 67 1.27 -2.46 -26.94
CA LYS A 67 -0.02 -2.25 -26.27
C LYS A 67 -1.10 -2.35 -27.36
N PRO A 68 -2.21 -3.08 -27.15
CA PRO A 68 -3.40 -2.80 -27.96
C PRO A 68 -3.77 -1.32 -27.79
N PRO A 69 -4.35 -0.66 -28.81
CA PRO A 69 -4.69 0.76 -28.75
C PRO A 69 -5.91 0.97 -27.83
N VAL A 70 -5.68 0.91 -26.52
CA VAL A 70 -6.69 1.21 -25.49
C VAL A 70 -6.86 2.73 -25.41
N ASP A 71 -7.58 3.23 -26.41
CA ASP A 71 -8.48 4.36 -26.34
C ASP A 71 -7.93 5.59 -25.61
N GLU A 72 -7.12 6.39 -26.31
CA GLU A 72 -6.90 7.78 -25.90
C GLU A 72 -8.23 8.55 -25.75
N GLU A 73 -9.28 8.16 -26.48
CA GLU A 73 -10.63 8.65 -26.25
C GLU A 73 -11.19 8.29 -24.87
N LEU A 74 -10.98 7.08 -24.34
CA LEU A 74 -11.46 6.74 -23.00
C LEU A 74 -10.65 7.50 -21.93
N VAL A 75 -9.35 7.73 -22.14
CA VAL A 75 -8.56 8.57 -21.23
C VAL A 75 -9.05 10.03 -21.24
N LYS A 76 -9.37 10.58 -22.42
CA LYS A 76 -9.95 11.93 -22.57
C LYS A 76 -11.34 12.02 -21.94
N LYS A 77 -12.25 11.11 -22.28
CA LYS A 77 -13.62 11.02 -21.72
C LYS A 77 -13.61 10.84 -20.20
N VAL A 78 -12.72 10.02 -19.64
CA VAL A 78 -12.59 9.84 -18.17
C VAL A 78 -12.01 11.09 -17.50
N ALA A 79 -11.12 11.84 -18.15
CA ALA A 79 -10.64 13.12 -17.63
C ALA A 79 -11.75 14.19 -17.66
N GLU A 80 -12.47 14.31 -18.78
CA GLU A 80 -13.61 15.21 -18.97
C GLU A 80 -14.75 14.90 -17.98
N GLU A 81 -15.15 13.63 -17.85
CA GLU A 81 -16.11 13.18 -16.83
C GLU A 81 -15.62 13.49 -15.41
N TRP A 82 -14.32 13.35 -15.13
CA TRP A 82 -13.78 13.64 -13.80
C TRP A 82 -13.82 15.14 -13.51
N GLU A 83 -13.44 16.00 -14.47
CA GLU A 83 -13.50 17.46 -14.31
C GLU A 83 -14.94 17.99 -14.24
N GLU A 84 -15.87 17.50 -15.07
CA GLU A 84 -17.29 17.86 -14.96
C GLU A 84 -17.87 17.43 -13.61
N LYS A 85 -17.51 16.23 -13.14
CA LYS A 85 -17.92 15.68 -11.83
C LYS A 85 -17.20 16.36 -10.67
N GLN A 86 -16.11 17.11 -10.89
CA GLN A 86 -15.52 18.03 -9.91
C GLN A 86 -16.20 19.40 -9.94
N ARG A 87 -16.49 19.98 -11.12
CA ARG A 87 -17.25 21.22 -11.26
C ARG A 87 -18.64 21.10 -10.64
N ARG A 88 -19.41 20.08 -11.03
CA ARG A 88 -20.74 19.78 -10.49
C ARG A 88 -20.74 19.36 -9.03
N LYS A 89 -19.59 18.97 -8.45
CA LYS A 89 -19.43 18.85 -6.99
C LYS A 89 -19.25 20.20 -6.32
N LYS A 90 -18.36 21.05 -6.82
CA LYS A 90 -18.11 22.41 -6.27
C LYS A 90 -19.36 23.29 -6.35
N GLU A 91 -19.99 23.34 -7.52
CA GLU A 91 -21.24 24.06 -7.80
C GLU A 91 -22.41 23.54 -6.95
N LYS A 92 -22.46 22.22 -6.69
CA LYS A 92 -23.44 21.64 -5.77
C LYS A 92 -23.10 21.88 -4.29
N GLU A 93 -21.82 21.96 -3.90
CA GLU A 93 -21.40 22.32 -2.54
C GLU A 93 -21.67 23.80 -2.24
N GLU A 94 -21.52 24.67 -3.23
CA GLU A 94 -21.87 26.09 -3.16
C GLU A 94 -23.39 26.28 -3.04
N LYS A 95 -24.19 25.49 -3.77
CA LYS A 95 -25.65 25.47 -3.62
C LYS A 95 -26.12 24.81 -2.31
N ASP A 96 -25.49 23.74 -1.85
CA ASP A 96 -25.81 23.03 -0.59
C ASP A 96 -25.46 23.83 0.67
N LYS A 97 -24.66 24.89 0.54
CA LYS A 97 -24.46 25.95 1.56
C LYS A 97 -25.56 27.01 1.56
N LYS A 98 -26.41 27.08 0.52
CA LYS A 98 -27.51 28.04 0.39
C LYS A 98 -28.89 27.43 0.64
N ASP A 99 -29.11 26.17 0.28
CA ASP A 99 -30.36 25.43 0.54
C ASP A 99 -30.40 24.76 1.95
N LYS A 100 -29.48 25.10 2.87
CA LYS A 100 -29.39 24.47 4.20
C LYS A 100 -30.33 25.05 5.27
N GLU A 101 -31.40 25.68 4.83
CA GLU A 101 -32.50 26.20 5.66
C GLU A 101 -33.87 25.85 5.03
N VAL A 102 -34.17 24.55 4.84
CA VAL A 102 -35.55 24.04 4.90
C VAL A 102 -35.59 22.51 5.13
N ASP A 103 -36.19 22.16 6.28
CA ASP A 103 -36.85 20.91 6.71
C ASP A 103 -36.21 19.50 6.55
N LYS A 104 -36.89 18.53 7.19
CA LYS A 104 -36.50 17.15 7.48
C LYS A 104 -37.16 16.14 6.52
N LYS A 105 -36.77 14.86 6.70
CA LYS A 105 -37.66 13.71 7.05
C LYS A 105 -37.56 12.48 6.12
N ASP A 106 -37.36 11.30 6.74
CA ASP A 106 -37.68 9.91 6.30
C ASP A 106 -37.15 9.40 4.94
N GLU A 107 -37.20 8.10 4.58
CA GLU A 107 -36.83 6.85 5.30
C GLU A 107 -36.62 5.72 4.25
N LYS A 108 -35.94 4.62 4.65
CA LYS A 108 -36.09 3.22 4.16
C LYS A 108 -35.46 2.72 2.83
N ASP A 109 -34.84 1.53 2.95
CA ASP A 109 -34.73 0.35 2.03
C ASP A 109 -34.51 0.52 0.50
N LYS A 110 -33.78 -0.36 -0.22
CA LYS A 110 -33.73 -1.84 -0.07
C LYS A 110 -32.46 -2.51 -0.66
N ARG A 111 -32.33 -3.84 -0.48
CA ARG A 111 -31.12 -4.67 -0.75
C ARG A 111 -31.15 -5.50 -2.06
N LYS A 112 -29.96 -5.84 -2.59
CA LYS A 112 -29.52 -7.15 -3.17
C LYS A 112 -28.00 -7.07 -3.49
N ASP A 113 -27.11 -7.91 -2.92
CA ASP A 113 -26.72 -9.30 -3.28
C ASP A 113 -26.20 -9.46 -4.74
N LYS A 114 -24.87 -9.59 -4.97
CA LYS A 114 -24.03 -10.83 -5.10
C LYS A 114 -23.96 -11.33 -6.57
N LYS A 115 -22.93 -12.04 -7.10
CA LYS A 115 -21.89 -12.95 -6.55
C LYS A 115 -20.77 -13.21 -7.61
N GLU A 116 -19.50 -13.44 -7.23
CA GLU A 116 -18.45 -14.28 -7.91
C GLU A 116 -18.07 -14.03 -9.41
N SER A 117 -16.96 -14.54 -10.01
CA SER A 117 -15.75 -15.31 -9.58
C SER A 117 -14.58 -15.15 -10.59
N ALA A 118 -13.34 -15.46 -10.16
CA ALA A 118 -12.14 -15.71 -11.01
C ALA A 118 -11.96 -17.24 -11.26
N PRO A 119 -10.80 -17.84 -11.69
CA PRO A 119 -9.52 -17.32 -12.22
C PRO A 119 -8.94 -18.11 -13.45
N LYS A 120 -7.71 -17.80 -13.92
CA LYS A 120 -6.61 -18.77 -14.26
C LYS A 120 -5.31 -18.12 -14.83
N SER A 121 -4.23 -18.91 -14.88
CA SER A 121 -2.83 -18.61 -15.28
C SER A 121 -2.14 -19.94 -15.72
N PRO A 122 -0.80 -20.09 -15.99
CA PRO A 122 0.34 -19.16 -16.05
C PRO A 122 0.83 -18.97 -17.52
N PRO A 123 2.04 -19.34 -18.08
CA PRO A 123 3.24 -20.07 -17.61
C PRO A 123 4.51 -19.17 -17.50
N LEU A 124 5.71 -19.69 -17.86
CA LEU A 124 7.06 -19.06 -17.85
C LEU A 124 7.90 -19.57 -19.06
N PRO A 125 9.05 -18.92 -19.38
CA PRO A 125 10.32 -19.66 -19.41
C PRO A 125 11.50 -18.93 -18.71
N VAL A 126 12.70 -19.53 -18.74
CA VAL A 126 13.89 -19.16 -17.94
C VAL A 126 15.18 -19.11 -18.77
N THR A 127 16.16 -18.24 -18.42
CA THR A 127 17.64 -18.48 -18.41
C THR A 127 18.43 -17.23 -17.92
N PRO A 128 19.72 -17.32 -17.53
CA PRO A 128 20.46 -16.26 -16.79
C PRO A 128 21.67 -15.62 -17.53
N SER A 129 22.22 -14.50 -17.02
CA SER A 129 23.68 -14.26 -16.81
C SER A 129 24.01 -12.86 -16.24
N ALA A 130 25.27 -12.67 -15.80
CA ALA A 130 26.00 -11.42 -15.50
C ALA A 130 25.65 -10.60 -14.23
N PRO A 131 26.64 -9.95 -13.57
CA PRO A 131 26.48 -9.33 -12.26
C PRO A 131 25.96 -7.88 -12.32
N ALA A 132 24.64 -7.70 -12.26
CA ALA A 132 24.06 -6.39 -11.99
C ALA A 132 24.33 -5.94 -10.54
N THR A 133 24.34 -4.62 -10.30
CA THR A 133 24.09 -4.08 -8.96
C THR A 133 22.75 -4.64 -8.47
N PRO A 134 22.64 -5.16 -7.23
CA PRO A 134 21.53 -6.03 -6.86
C PRO A 134 20.19 -5.28 -6.91
N THR A 135 19.42 -5.54 -7.97
CA THR A 135 18.08 -5.01 -8.25
C THR A 135 17.06 -5.69 -7.35
N HIS A 136 17.17 -5.43 -6.04
CA HIS A 136 16.24 -5.89 -5.03
C HIS A 136 14.83 -5.43 -5.37
N ASN A 137 13.94 -6.38 -5.69
CA ASN A 137 12.53 -6.13 -5.99
C ASN A 137 11.94 -5.13 -4.98
N ARG A 138 11.39 -4.03 -5.50
CA ARG A 138 10.87 -2.92 -4.70
C ARG A 138 9.39 -3.15 -4.39
N TYR A 139 8.99 -2.86 -3.17
CA TYR A 139 7.64 -3.03 -2.68
C TYR A 139 7.15 -1.82 -1.89
N VAL A 140 5.87 -1.50 -2.06
CA VAL A 140 5.13 -0.50 -1.29
C VAL A 140 4.07 -1.25 -0.50
N LEU A 141 4.05 -1.11 0.84
CA LEU A 141 3.03 -1.76 1.66
C LEU A 141 1.68 -1.08 1.50
N HIS A 142 0.59 -1.82 1.67
CA HIS A 142 -0.75 -1.25 1.70
C HIS A 142 -0.90 -0.20 2.84
N ARG A 143 -1.70 0.84 2.59
CA ARG A 143 -1.81 2.04 3.45
C ARG A 143 -2.12 1.72 4.92
N SER A 144 -2.97 0.74 5.18
CA SER A 144 -3.33 0.33 6.56
C SER A 144 -2.16 -0.32 7.29
N LEU A 145 -1.41 -1.20 6.63
CA LEU A 145 -0.23 -1.88 7.19
C LEU A 145 0.91 -0.89 7.41
N PHE A 146 1.15 0.02 6.47
CA PHE A 146 2.18 1.05 6.64
C PHE A 146 1.85 1.98 7.82
N ALA A 147 0.58 2.36 7.98
CA ALA A 147 0.14 3.16 9.12
C ALA A 147 0.30 2.42 10.47
N SER A 148 0.00 1.13 10.55
CA SER A 148 0.20 0.36 11.80
C SER A 148 1.68 0.25 12.17
N ARG A 149 2.59 0.06 11.20
CA ARG A 149 4.04 0.09 11.41
C ARG A 149 4.54 1.46 11.89
N GLN A 150 4.03 2.55 11.32
CA GLN A 150 4.35 3.90 11.83
C GLN A 150 3.89 4.13 13.27
N LEU A 151 2.73 3.59 13.66
CA LEU A 151 2.24 3.64 15.05
C LEU A 151 3.07 2.76 15.99
N GLU A 152 3.48 1.57 15.56
CA GLU A 152 4.40 0.69 16.31
C GLU A 152 5.73 1.39 16.60
N HIS A 153 6.34 2.03 15.60
CA HIS A 153 7.57 2.83 15.76
C HIS A 153 7.38 4.06 16.65
N ARG A 154 6.24 4.74 16.55
CA ARG A 154 5.91 5.87 17.44
C ARG A 154 5.78 5.40 18.89
N LYS A 155 5.04 4.31 19.14
CA LYS A 155 4.88 3.70 20.47
C LYS A 155 6.22 3.22 21.04
N ARG A 156 7.06 2.57 20.22
CA ARG A 156 8.41 2.13 20.63
C ARG A 156 9.31 3.31 21.01
N ARG A 157 9.23 4.45 20.30
CA ARG A 157 9.94 5.69 20.68
C ARG A 157 9.43 6.22 22.02
N GLN A 158 8.11 6.42 22.15
CA GLN A 158 7.49 6.94 23.38
C GLN A 158 7.80 6.06 24.61
N LEU A 159 7.81 4.74 24.45
CA LEU A 159 8.20 3.80 25.51
C LEU A 159 9.68 3.88 25.89
N LYS A 160 10.59 4.25 24.96
CA LYS A 160 12.00 4.52 25.28
C LYS A 160 12.15 5.82 26.06
N GLU A 161 11.53 6.90 25.57
CA GLU A 161 11.55 8.22 26.21
C GLU A 161 10.92 8.18 27.61
N ALA A 162 9.79 7.49 27.78
CA ALA A 162 9.17 7.28 29.08
C ALA A 162 10.07 6.46 30.04
N ARG A 163 10.82 5.47 29.55
CA ARG A 163 11.80 4.71 30.38
C ARG A 163 13.02 5.54 30.77
N GLU A 164 13.40 6.53 29.97
CA GLU A 164 14.52 7.46 30.26
C GLU A 164 14.11 8.59 31.23
N ILE A 165 12.80 8.90 31.28
CA ILE A 165 12.20 9.91 32.17
C ILE A 165 11.75 9.29 33.50
N ALA A 166 11.25 8.05 33.52
CA ALA A 166 10.65 7.44 34.72
C ALA A 166 11.54 7.47 35.98
N PRO A 167 12.88 7.23 35.93
CA PRO A 167 13.75 7.34 37.11
C PRO A 167 13.94 8.76 37.65
N ARG A 168 13.41 9.80 36.97
CA ARG A 168 13.42 11.20 37.39
C ARG A 168 12.07 11.72 37.85
N LEU A 169 11.01 10.90 37.77
CA LEU A 169 9.72 11.26 38.35
C LEU A 169 9.79 11.02 39.87
N PRO A 170 9.30 11.95 40.71
CA PRO A 170 9.25 11.72 42.15
C PRO A 170 8.33 10.52 42.44
N GLY A 171 8.77 9.65 43.37
CA GLY A 171 7.91 8.59 43.88
C GLY A 171 6.68 9.18 44.57
N VAL A 172 5.52 8.58 44.33
CA VAL A 172 4.31 8.87 45.10
C VAL A 172 4.53 8.31 46.52
N PRO A 173 4.26 9.10 47.59
CA PRO A 173 4.40 8.66 48.98
C PRO A 173 3.31 7.64 49.39
#